data_AF-A0A6I3MSP8-F1
#
_entry.id   AF-A0A6I3MSP8-F1
#
_cell.length_a   1.000
_cell.length_b   1.000
_cell.length_c   1.000
_cell.angle_alpha   90.00
_cell.angle_beta   90.00
_cell.angle_gamma   90.00
#
_symmetry.space_group_name_H-M   'P 1'
#
loop_
_entity.id
_entity.type
_entity.pdbx_description
1 polymer ?
#
loop_
_entity_poly.entity_id
_entity_poly.type
_entity_poly.pdbx_seq_one_letter_code
_entity_poly.pdbx_strand_id
1 'polypeptide(L)' 'MSSTPRSETFMALRNELAAFGESVERVRSRAMELEGRPGVKQQEDIHRAIIEMQRSLDTARKAVDRALKIVKNT' A
#
# COMPACT_ATOMS: atom_id res chain seq x y z
N MET A 1 -9.06 5.53 27.22
CA MET A 1 -7.92 6.33 26.74
C MET A 1 -8.36 7.03 25.47
N SER A 2 -8.38 8.37 25.44
CA SER A 2 -8.71 9.15 24.23
C SER A 2 -7.40 9.50 23.53
N SER A 3 -7.16 8.92 22.34
CA SER A 3 -6.10 9.36 21.45
C SER A 3 -6.46 10.72 20.86
N THR A 4 -5.48 11.61 20.71
CA THR A 4 -5.72 12.89 20.03
C THR A 4 -5.91 12.65 18.53
N PRO A 5 -6.70 13.48 17.82
CA PRO A 5 -6.90 13.35 16.36
C PRO A 5 -5.59 13.32 15.55
N ARG A 6 -4.54 13.98 16.06
CA ARG A 6 -3.17 13.95 15.50
C ARG A 6 -2.54 12.56 15.62
N SER A 7 -2.61 11.94 16.79
CA SER A 7 -2.08 10.59 17.02
C SER A 7 -2.77 9.55 16.15
N GLU A 8 -4.10 9.63 16.02
CA GLU A 8 -4.89 8.74 15.17
C GLU A 8 -4.51 8.87 13.70
N THR A 9 -4.26 10.10 13.23
CA THR A 9 -3.83 10.36 11.85
C THR A 9 -2.46 9.75 11.56
N PHE A 10 -1.50 9.85 12.48
CA PHE A 10 -0.18 9.24 12.29
C PHE A 10 -0.21 7.71 12.42
N MET A 11 -1.06 7.15 13.29
CA MET A 11 -1.29 5.71 13.33
C MET A 11 -1.87 5.19 12.02
N ALA A 12 -2.89 5.88 11.48
CA ALA A 12 -3.45 5.55 10.17
C ALA A 12 -2.38 5.63 9.08
N LEU A 13 -1.58 6.70 9.03
CA LEU A 13 -0.47 6.83 8.08
C LEU A 13 0.47 5.62 8.15
N ARG A 14 0.94 5.27 9.35
CA ARG A 14 1.84 4.13 9.54
C ARG A 14 1.22 2.83 9.03
N ASN A 15 -0.04 2.56 9.37
CA ASN A 15 -0.70 1.32 8.99
C ASN A 15 -0.90 1.22 7.47
N GLU A 16 -1.32 2.31 6.81
CA GLU A 16 -1.55 2.31 5.36
C GLU A 16 -0.22 2.21 4.58
N LEU A 17 0.86 2.84 5.06
CA LEU A 17 2.19 2.68 4.48
C LEU A 17 2.72 1.25 4.62
N ALA A 18 2.49 0.60 5.77
CA ALA A 18 2.88 -0.79 5.97
C ALA A 18 2.12 -1.73 5.02
N ALA A 19 0.79 -1.57 4.91
CA ALA A 19 -0.03 -2.34 3.98
C ALA A 19 0.41 -2.15 2.51
N PHE A 20 0.77 -0.92 2.12
CA PHE A 20 1.33 -0.66 0.80
C PHE A 20 2.67 -1.37 0.59
N GLY A 21 3.58 -1.30 1.56
CA GLY A 21 4.85 -2.03 1.51
C GLY A 21 4.66 -3.54 1.31
N GLU A 22 3.74 -4.17 2.04
CA GLU A 22 3.40 -5.58 1.86
C GLU A 22 2.87 -5.88 0.44
N SER A 23 2.06 -4.98 -0.12
CA SER A 23 1.53 -5.15 -1.48
C SER A 23 2.62 -5.08 -2.55
N VAL A 24 3.61 -4.20 -2.37
CA VAL A 24 4.79 -4.10 -3.24
C VAL A 24 5.62 -5.38 -3.18
N GLU A 25 5.86 -5.90 -1.98
CA GLU A 25 6.60 -7.15 -1.76
C GLU A 25 5.91 -8.36 -2.41
N ARG A 26 4.58 -8.43 -2.34
CA ARG A 26 3.80 -9.47 -3.04
C ARG A 26 3.94 -9.38 -4.56
N VAL A 27 3.81 -8.18 -5.14
CA VAL A 27 3.96 -7.99 -6.59
C VAL A 27 5.38 -8.35 -7.05
N ARG A 28 6.40 -7.90 -6.31
CA ARG A 28 7.80 -8.24 -6.60
C ARG A 28 8.03 -9.75 -6.62
N SER A 29 7.53 -10.45 -5.61
CA SER A 29 7.66 -11.91 -5.50
C SER A 29 7.00 -12.63 -6.69
N ARG A 30 5.79 -12.19 -7.08
CA ARG A 30 5.09 -12.76 -8.25
C ARG A 30 5.76 -12.45 -9.59
N ALA A 31 6.36 -11.28 -9.73
CA ALA A 31 7.14 -10.93 -10.92
C ALA A 31 8.34 -11.87 -11.09
N MET A 32 9.07 -12.15 -10.00
CA MET A 32 10.19 -13.11 -10.02
C MET A 32 9.73 -14.54 -10.36
N GLU A 33 8.58 -14.98 -9.85
CA GLU A 33 8.00 -16.29 -10.21
C GLU A 33 7.69 -16.41 -11.71
N LEU A 34 7.23 -15.31 -12.31
CA LEU A 34 6.89 -15.25 -13.74
C LEU A 34 8.10 -15.28 -14.66
N GLU A 35 9.20 -14.63 -14.28
CA GLU A 35 10.47 -14.70 -15.03
C GLU A 35 10.94 -16.15 -15.24
N GLY A 36 10.67 -17.02 -14.26
CA GLY A 36 11.04 -18.44 -14.34
C GLY A 36 10.02 -19.34 -15.04
N ARG A 37 8.75 -18.92 -15.20
CA ARG A 37 7.64 -19.77 -15.70
C ARG A 37 6.54 -18.95 -16.39
N PRO A 38 6.64 -18.68 -17.70
CA PRO A 38 5.59 -17.98 -18.44
C PRO A 38 4.37 -18.90 -18.65
N GLY A 39 3.20 -18.48 -18.14
CA GLY A 39 1.92 -19.17 -18.34
C GLY A 39 0.72 -18.24 -18.10
N VAL A 40 -0.42 -18.52 -18.74
CA VAL A 40 -1.61 -17.64 -18.75
C VAL A 40 -2.15 -17.40 -17.33
N LYS A 41 -2.24 -18.43 -16.48
CA LYS A 41 -2.69 -18.29 -15.09
C LYS A 41 -1.78 -17.37 -14.27
N GLN A 42 -0.47 -17.47 -14.48
CA GLN A 42 0.50 -16.63 -13.79
C GLN A 42 0.41 -15.16 -14.25
N GLN A 43 0.06 -14.92 -15.52
CA GLN A 43 -0.23 -13.57 -16.03
C GLN A 43 -1.48 -12.95 -15.39
N GLU A 44 -2.55 -13.74 -15.20
CA GLU A 44 -3.75 -13.29 -14.49
C GLU A 44 -3.47 -13.00 -13.01
N ASP A 45 -2.68 -13.86 -12.36
CA ASP A 45 -2.29 -13.71 -10.96
C ASP A 45 -1.46 -12.43 -10.73
N ILE A 46 -0.46 -12.15 -11.57
CA ILE A 46 0.31 -10.90 -11.44
C ILE A 46 -0.55 -9.67 -11.76
N HIS A 47 -1.44 -9.76 -12.75
CA HIS A 47 -2.32 -8.64 -13.08
C HIS A 47 -3.21 -8.28 -11.89
N ARG A 48 -3.79 -9.29 -11.22
CA ARG A 48 -4.55 -9.08 -9.99
C ARG A 48 -3.70 -8.46 -8.89
N ALA A 49 -2.49 -8.98 -8.68
CA ALA A 49 -1.57 -8.45 -7.66
C ALA A 49 -1.21 -6.97 -7.92
N ILE A 50 -0.98 -6.59 -9.18
CA ILE A 50 -0.70 -5.21 -9.59
C ILE A 50 -1.90 -4.31 -9.30
N ILE A 51 -3.13 -4.73 -9.64
CA ILE A 51 -4.35 -3.96 -9.34
C ILE A 51 -4.51 -3.76 -7.83
N GLU A 52 -4.28 -4.80 -7.02
CA GLU A 52 -4.37 -4.72 -5.56
C GLU A 52 -3.30 -3.77 -4.98
N MET A 53 -2.07 -3.82 -5.50
CA MET A 53 -0.99 -2.89 -5.13
C MET A 53 -1.35 -1.43 -5.49
N GLN A 54 -1.92 -1.20 -6.67
CA GLN A 54 -2.36 0.14 -7.09
C GLN A 54 -3.43 0.70 -6.13
N ARG A 55 -4.40 -0.11 -5.72
CA ARG A 55 -5.41 0.31 -4.73
C ARG A 55 -4.78 0.64 -3.37
N SER A 56 -3.78 -0.15 -2.96
CA SER A 56 -3.06 0.10 -1.70
C SER A 56 -2.24 1.39 -1.76
N LEU A 57 -1.59 1.68 -2.90
CA LEU A 57 -0.89 2.95 -3.13
C LEU A 57 -1.83 4.15 -2.99
N ASP A 58 -3.02 4.09 -3.59
CA ASP A 58 -4.00 5.18 -3.50
C ASP A 58 -4.44 5.44 -2.06
N THR A 59 -4.63 4.39 -1.27
CA THR A 59 -4.99 4.53 0.15
C THR A 59 -3.84 5.12 0.97
N ALA A 60 -2.62 4.64 0.76
CA ALA A 60 -1.42 5.18 1.39
C ALA A 60 -1.22 6.65 1.04
N ARG A 61 -1.39 7.04 -0.22
CA ARG A 61 -1.33 8.44 -0.68
C ARG A 61 -2.35 9.31 0.05
N LYS A 62 -3.61 8.86 0.16
CA LYS A 62 -4.65 9.59 0.91
C LYS A 62 -4.28 9.75 2.38
N ALA A 63 -3.62 8.76 2.99
CA ALA A 63 -3.15 8.84 4.37
C ALA A 63 -2.01 9.86 4.53
N VAL A 64 -1.07 9.90 3.59
CA VAL A 64 -0.02 10.93 3.50
C VAL A 64 -0.63 12.32 3.39
N ASP A 65 -1.60 12.51 2.50
CA ASP A 65 -2.25 13.81 2.30
C ASP A 65 -2.95 14.30 3.59
N ARG A 66 -3.59 13.41 4.35
CA ARG A 66 -4.17 13.73 5.66
C ARG A 66 -3.10 14.14 6.67
N ALA A 67 -2.01 13.38 6.77
CA ALA A 67 -0.92 13.68 7.69
C ALA A 67 -0.24 15.03 7.36
N LEU A 68 -0.02 15.33 6.07
CA LEU A 68 0.54 16.60 5.63
C LEU A 68 -0.34 17.80 6.02
N LYS A 69 -1.67 17.67 5.95
CA LYS A 69 -2.58 18.72 6.43
C LYS A 69 -2.44 18.98 7.93
N ILE A 70 -2.26 17.92 8.73
CA ILE A 70 -2.04 18.05 10.17
C ILE A 70 -0.71 18.73 10.48
N VAL A 71 0.36 18.38 9.77
CA VAL A 71 1.69 18.97 9.98
C VAL A 71 1.73 20.44 9.55
N LYS A 72 1.08 20.82 8.45
CA LYS A 72 1.04 22.21 7.97
C LYS A 72 0.21 23.16 8.84
N ASN A 73 -0.72 22.62 9.62
CA ASN A 73 -1.63 23.39 10.48
C ASN A 73 -1.20 23.41 11.96
N THR A 74 -0.02 22.88 12.27
CA THR A 74 0.63 22.95 13.60
C THR A 74 1.94 23.69 13.51
#